data_AF-A0A7V8JTS5-F1
#
_entry.id   AF-A0A7V8JTS5-F1
#
_cell.length_a   1.000
_cell.length_b   1.000
_cell.length_c   1.000
_cell.angle_alpha   90.00
_cell.angle_beta   90.00
_cell.angle_gamma   90.00
#
_symmetry.space_group_name_H-M   'P 1'
#
loop_
_entity.id
_entity.type
_entity.pdbx_description
1 polymer ?
#
loop_
_entity_poly.entity_id
_entity_poly.type
_entity_poly.pdbx_seq_one_letter_code
_entity_poly.pdbx_strand_id
1 'polypeptide(L)' 'MLPTTPQRYEEIASGFRWNIPEHYNIGVDVCDKWAEREPGRLALVH' A
#
# COMPACT_ATOMS: atom_id res chain seq x y z
N MET A 1 -9.20 -4.00 0.07
CA MET A 1 -8.73 -4.76 -1.11
C MET A 1 -9.38 -4.16 -2.34
N LEU A 2 -8.67 -4.13 -3.48
CA LEU A 2 -9.29 -3.70 -4.73
C LEU A 2 -10.31 -4.76 -5.22
N PRO A 3 -11.41 -4.34 -5.83
CA PRO A 3 -12.44 -5.24 -6.34
C PRO A 3 -11.87 -6.12 -7.47
N THR A 4 -12.18 -7.42 -7.44
CA THR A 4 -11.68 -8.43 -8.40
C THR A 4 -12.60 -8.62 -9.60
N THR A 5 -13.82 -8.08 -9.55
CA THR A 5 -14.75 -8.00 -10.68
C THR A 5 -14.55 -6.67 -11.41
N PRO A 6 -14.62 -6.63 -12.75
CA PRO A 6 -14.54 -5.36 -13.50
C PRO A 6 -15.58 -4.37 -12.99
N GLN A 7 -15.12 -3.21 -12.54
CA GLN A 7 -15.95 -2.10 -12.07
C GLN A 7 -15.54 -0.82 -12.80
N ARG A 8 -16.48 0.10 -12.96
CA ARG A 8 -16.15 1.40 -13.53
C ARG A 8 -15.28 2.20 -12.56
N TYR A 9 -14.44 3.07 -13.10
CA TYR A 9 -13.49 3.85 -12.30
C TYR A 9 -14.20 4.65 -11.18
N GLU A 10 -15.35 5.25 -11.49
CA GLU A 10 -16.12 6.07 -10.54
C GLU A 10 -16.63 5.25 -9.34
N GLU A 11 -16.99 3.98 -9.57
CA GLU A 11 -17.46 3.06 -8.53
C GLU A 11 -16.33 2.69 -7.56
N ILE A 12 -15.13 2.42 -8.10
CA ILE A 12 -13.94 2.12 -7.29
C ILE A 12 -13.51 3.37 -6.50
N ALA A 13 -13.44 4.52 -7.17
CA ALA A 13 -13.00 5.76 -6.56
C ALA A 13 -13.94 6.20 -5.42
N SER A 14 -15.25 6.11 -5.63
CA SER A 14 -16.25 6.52 -4.63
C SER A 14 -16.31 5.58 -3.43
N GLY A 15 -16.09 4.27 -3.61
CA GLY A 15 -16.13 3.27 -2.54
C GLY A 15 -14.83 3.09 -1.75
N PHE A 16 -13.68 3.50 -2.30
CA PHE A 16 -12.39 3.32 -1.64
C PHE A 16 -12.22 4.22 -0.42
N ARG A 17 -11.85 3.64 0.73
CA ARG A 17 -11.51 4.37 1.96
C ARG A 17 -10.24 3.79 2.58
N TRP A 18 -9.35 4.68 3.01
CA TRP A 18 -8.19 4.27 3.81
C TRP A 18 -8.66 3.94 5.23
N ASN A 19 -8.28 2.75 5.72
CA ASN A 19 -8.43 2.39 7.12
C ASN A 19 -7.07 2.59 7.81
N ILE A 20 -6.83 3.80 8.32
CA ILE A 20 -5.55 4.20 8.90
C ILE A 20 -5.64 4.05 10.43
N PRO A 21 -4.74 3.28 11.07
CA PRO A 21 -4.67 3.19 12.53
C PRO A 21 -4.38 4.54 13.20
N GLU A 22 -4.74 4.68 14.49
CA GLU A 22 -4.44 5.87 15.31
C GLU A 22 -2.94 6.21 15.34
N HIS A 23 -2.10 5.17 15.38
CA HIS A 23 -0.65 5.30 15.26
C HIS A 23 -0.17 4.55 14.03
N TYR A 24 0.25 5.31 13.02
CA TYR A 24 0.73 4.78 11.76
C TYR A 24 2.01 5.48 11.33
N ASN A 25 3.03 4.69 10.95
CA ASN A 25 4.28 5.20 10.40
C ASN A 25 4.52 4.58 9.02
N ILE A 26 4.34 5.39 7.98
CA ILE A 26 4.53 4.97 6.59
C ILE A 26 5.97 4.54 6.29
N GLY A 27 6.97 5.12 6.96
CA GLY A 27 8.38 4.75 6.79
C GLY A 27 8.67 3.32 7.22
N VAL A 28 8.06 2.89 8.33
CA VAL A 28 8.18 1.50 8.80
C VAL A 28 7.55 0.53 7.80
N ASP A 29 6.34 0.85 7.32
CA ASP A 29 5.60 -0.02 6.42
C ASP A 29 6.18 -0.12 5.01
N VAL A 30 6.71 0.98 4.49
CA VAL A 30 7.25 1.06 3.13
C VAL A 30 8.72 0.68 3.09
N CYS A 31 9.51 0.97 4.14
CA CYS A 31 10.95 0.74 4.16
C CYS A 31 11.34 -0.34 5.18
N ASP A 32 11.18 -0.11 6.48
CA ASP A 32 11.83 -0.91 7.52
C ASP A 32 11.39 -2.38 7.47
N LYS A 33 10.09 -2.64 7.33
CA LYS A 33 9.55 -4.01 7.20
C LYS A 33 10.15 -4.76 6.02
N TRP A 34 10.41 -4.08 4.90
CA TRP A 34 11.00 -4.71 3.72
C TRP A 34 12.51 -4.86 3.85
N ALA A 35 13.19 -3.90 4.48
CA ALA A 35 14.61 -4.03 4.79
C ALA A 35 14.87 -5.22 5.71
N GLU A 36 14.00 -5.48 6.69
CA GLU A 36 14.08 -6.66 7.56
C GLU A 36 13.74 -7.96 6.82
N ARG A 37 12.64 -7.98 6.07
CA ARG A 37 12.11 -9.20 5.43
C ARG A 37 12.91 -9.62 4.19
N GLU A 38 13.29 -8.67 3.35
CA GLU A 38 13.90 -8.88 2.03
C GLU A 38 14.98 -7.81 1.75
N PRO A 39 16.09 -7.79 2.50
CA PRO A 39 17.10 -6.71 2.43
C PRO A 39 17.75 -6.53 1.05
N GLY A 40 17.78 -7.58 0.23
CA GLY A 40 18.34 -7.53 -1.12
C GLY A 40 17.37 -7.04 -2.20
N ARG A 41 16.12 -6.72 -1.84
CA ARG A 41 15.11 -6.27 -2.78
C ARG A 41 15.45 -4.86 -3.28
N LEU A 42 15.48 -4.69 -4.60
CA LEU A 42 15.67 -3.38 -5.22
C LEU A 42 14.54 -2.43 -4.81
N ALA A 43 14.90 -1.32 -4.16
CA ALA A 43 13.94 -0.33 -3.68
C ALA A 43 13.73 0.82 -4.67
N LEU A 44 14.82 1.38 -5.21
CA LEU A 44 14.79 2.55 -6.09
C LEU A 44 15.83 2.40 -7.20
N VAL A 45 15.50 2.95 -8.37
CA VAL A 45 16.37 3.13 -9.54
C VAL A 45 16.27 4.59 -9.98
N HIS A 46 17.36 5.16 -10.48
CA HIS A 46 17.47 6.58 -10.81
C HIS A 46 17.44 6.84 -12.32
#